data_AF-A0A485KCK2-F1
#
_entry.id   AF-A0A485KCK2-F1
#
_cell.length_a   1.000
_cell.length_b   1.000
_cell.length_c   1.000
_cell.angle_alpha   90.00
_cell.angle_beta   90.00
_cell.angle_gamma   90.00
#
_symmetry.space_group_name_H-M   'P 1'
#
loop_
_entity.id
_entity.type
_entity.pdbx_description
1 polymer ?
#
loop_
_entity_poly.entity_id
_entity_poly.type
_entity_poly.pdbx_seq_one_letter_code
_entity_poly.pdbx_strand_id
1 'polypeptide(L)'
;MSQQGYVEVLLDKFNMVDSNPVSTPEVIGQVLKPSKLNQALVQSFCDKSGFRLNVDKTQILTFAPLSPAIASMAVTSEAPTKSLGILVAPNLSPRARFNYVFERFVSRLSLW
;
A
#
# COMPACT_ATOMS: atom_id res chain seq x y z
N MET A 1 -25.73 10.68 21.51
CA MET A 1 -25.06 10.31 20.24
C MET A 1 -24.36 8.98 20.46
N SER A 2 -24.66 7.93 19.70
CA SER A 2 -23.95 6.65 19.82
C SER A 2 -22.53 6.82 19.28
N GLN A 3 -21.54 6.18 19.92
CA GLN A 3 -20.13 6.23 19.50
C GLN A 3 -19.92 5.78 18.04
N GLN A 4 -20.82 4.94 17.52
CA GLN A 4 -20.82 4.49 16.12
C GLN A 4 -20.92 5.65 15.12
N GLY A 5 -21.70 6.70 15.42
CA GLY A 5 -21.85 7.83 14.52
C GLY A 5 -20.59 8.70 14.41
N TYR A 6 -19.77 8.77 15.47
CA TYR A 6 -18.57 9.61 15.48
C TYR A 6 -17.46 9.04 14.58
N VAL A 7 -17.31 7.70 14.55
CA VAL A 7 -16.33 7.04 13.68
C VAL A 7 -16.66 7.26 12.21
N GLU A 8 -17.93 7.17 11.81
CA GLU A 8 -18.32 7.44 10.42
C GLU A 8 -18.03 8.89 10.01
N VAL A 9 -18.27 9.86 10.89
CA VAL A 9 -17.92 11.27 10.65
C VAL A 9 -16.41 11.45 10.48
N LEU A 10 -15.59 10.75 11.28
CA LEU A 10 -14.13 10.80 11.12
C LEU A 10 -13.69 10.13 9.81
N LEU A 11 -14.26 8.98 9.47
CA LEU A 11 -13.95 8.27 8.22
C LEU A 11 -14.29 9.11 6.99
N ASP A 12 -15.44 9.77 7.00
CA ASP A 12 -15.86 10.71 5.94
C ASP A 12 -14.92 11.91 5.86
N LYS A 13 -14.57 12.50 7.02
CA LYS A 13 -13.69 13.68 7.09
C LYS A 13 -12.26 13.39 6.65
N PHE A 14 -11.70 12.24 7.03
CA PHE A 14 -10.33 11.87 6.68
C PHE A 14 -10.22 11.20 5.32
N ASN A 15 -11.31 10.58 4.84
CA ASN A 15 -11.41 9.90 3.55
C ASN A 15 -10.12 9.15 3.18
N MET A 16 -9.69 8.23 4.06
CA MET A 16 -8.41 7.51 3.94
C MET A 16 -8.46 6.47 2.81
N VAL A 17 -8.57 6.94 1.57
CA VAL A 17 -8.48 6.15 0.34
C VAL A 17 -7.09 6.26 -0.25
N ASP A 18 -6.65 5.24 -0.97
CA ASP A 18 -5.46 5.39 -1.80
C ASP A 18 -5.74 6.48 -2.85
N SER A 19 -4.71 7.28 -3.16
CA SER A 19 -4.78 8.12 -4.34
C SER A 19 -4.98 7.21 -5.55
N ASN A 20 -6.02 7.48 -6.35
CA ASN A 20 -6.11 6.86 -7.67
C ASN A 20 -4.76 7.12 -8.36
N PRO A 21 -4.10 6.09 -8.91
CA PRO A 21 -2.85 6.28 -9.61
C PRO A 21 -3.08 7.37 -10.67
N VAL A 22 -2.27 8.43 -10.63
CA VAL A 22 -2.33 9.52 -11.62
C VAL A 22 -2.22 8.85 -12.99
N SER A 23 -3.35 8.80 -13.69
CA SER A 23 -3.58 8.28 -15.03
C SER A 23 -2.32 7.74 -15.74
N THR A 24 -1.91 6.53 -15.39
CA THR A 24 -1.43 5.62 -16.44
C THR A 24 -2.65 5.33 -17.32
N PRO A 25 -2.54 5.49 -18.65
CA PRO A 25 -3.69 5.38 -19.55
C PRO A 25 -4.50 4.11 -19.25
N GLU A 26 -5.82 4.23 -19.35
CA GLU A 26 -6.80 3.16 -19.14
C GLU A 26 -6.51 1.98 -20.09
N VAL A 27 -5.54 1.15 -19.76
CA VAL A 27 -5.34 -0.12 -20.43
C VAL A 27 -6.00 -1.19 -19.58
N ILE A 28 -7.32 -1.11 -19.53
CA ILE A 28 -8.19 -2.13 -18.92
C ILE A 28 -8.01 -3.42 -19.74
N GLY A 29 -7.50 -4.46 -19.09
CA GLY A 29 -7.36 -5.79 -19.71
C GLY A 29 -5.98 -6.13 -20.28
N GLN A 30 -5.00 -5.22 -20.29
CA GLN A 30 -3.61 -5.67 -20.42
C GLN A 30 -3.14 -6.13 -19.04
N VAL A 31 -2.84 -7.43 -18.93
CA VAL A 31 -1.83 -7.89 -17.97
C VAL A 31 -0.66 -6.95 -18.16
N LEU A 32 -0.30 -6.18 -17.14
CA LEU A 32 0.97 -5.48 -17.16
C LEU A 32 1.97 -6.59 -17.38
N LYS A 33 2.49 -6.71 -18.62
CA LYS A 33 3.72 -7.44 -18.82
C LYS A 33 4.65 -6.66 -17.94
N PRO A 34 5.13 -7.22 -16.81
CA PRO A 34 6.27 -6.62 -16.20
C PRO A 34 7.31 -6.82 -17.29
N SER A 35 7.54 -5.78 -18.08
CA SER A 35 8.89 -5.56 -18.51
C SER A 35 9.71 -5.80 -17.24
N LYS A 36 10.74 -6.63 -17.32
CA LYS A 36 11.60 -7.02 -16.19
C LYS A 36 12.33 -5.78 -15.59
N LEU A 37 11.74 -4.59 -15.65
CA LEU A 37 12.31 -3.27 -15.91
C LEU A 37 11.90 -2.26 -14.83
N ASN A 38 11.14 -2.63 -13.79
CA ASN A 38 10.99 -1.77 -12.61
C ASN A 38 11.92 -2.22 -11.48
N GLN A 39 11.83 -3.47 -11.01
CA GLN A 39 12.73 -3.91 -9.95
C GLN A 39 14.18 -4.07 -10.42
N ALA A 40 14.43 -4.69 -11.57
CA ALA A 40 15.81 -4.83 -12.07
C ALA A 40 16.42 -3.48 -12.47
N LEU A 41 15.59 -2.53 -12.90
CA LEU A 41 16.03 -1.16 -13.16
C LEU A 41 16.37 -0.43 -11.87
N VAL A 42 15.50 -0.50 -10.85
CA VAL A 42 15.78 0.06 -9.53
C VAL A 42 17.02 -0.59 -8.93
N GLN A 43 17.19 -1.90 -9.07
CA GLN A 43 18.40 -2.61 -8.65
C GLN A 43 19.63 -2.09 -9.40
N SER A 44 19.57 -1.98 -10.74
CA SER A 44 20.68 -1.46 -11.55
C SER A 44 21.05 -0.02 -11.20
N PHE A 45 20.06 0.79 -10.80
CA PHE A 45 20.28 2.15 -10.31
C PHE A 45 20.94 2.13 -8.93
N CYS A 46 20.46 1.31 -8.00
CA CYS A 46 21.07 1.10 -6.68
C CYS A 46 22.54 0.68 -6.82
N ASP A 47 22.82 -0.30 -7.68
CA ASP A 47 24.18 -0.81 -7.93
C ASP A 47 25.12 0.29 -8.46
N LYS A 48 24.61 1.18 -9.31
CA LYS A 48 25.38 2.33 -9.85
C LYS A 48 25.55 3.48 -8.85
N SER A 49 24.59 3.66 -7.95
CA SER A 49 24.58 4.76 -6.98
C SER A 49 25.27 4.42 -5.66
N GLY A 50 25.69 3.16 -5.48
CA GLY A 50 26.29 2.66 -4.24
C GLY A 50 25.28 2.34 -3.14
N PHE A 51 23.98 2.40 -3.42
CA PHE A 51 22.93 1.96 -2.51
C PHE A 51 22.68 0.45 -2.67
N ARG A 52 22.22 -0.20 -1.60
CA ARG A 52 21.81 -1.61 -1.64
C ARG A 52 20.32 -1.73 -1.42
N LEU A 53 19.61 -2.28 -2.41
CA LEU A 53 18.19 -2.58 -2.28
C LEU A 53 17.99 -3.79 -1.35
N ASN A 54 17.11 -3.64 -0.36
CA ASN A 54 16.72 -4.75 0.51
C ASN A 54 15.59 -5.54 -0.14
N VAL A 55 15.95 -6.58 -0.89
CA VAL A 55 15.01 -7.41 -1.64
C VAL A 55 13.99 -8.11 -0.74
N ASP A 56 14.39 -8.51 0.48
CA ASP A 56 13.51 -9.23 1.43
C ASP A 56 12.37 -8.34 1.95
N LYS A 57 12.59 -7.02 1.99
CA LYS A 57 11.60 -6.03 2.41
C LYS A 57 10.89 -5.36 1.23
N THR A 58 11.31 -5.63 0.00
CA THR A 58 10.75 -4.97 -1.19
C THR A 58 9.53 -5.73 -1.68
N GLN A 59 8.39 -5.04 -1.75
CA GLN A 59 7.12 -5.58 -2.24
C GLN A 59 6.55 -4.67 -3.33
N ILE A 60 5.64 -5.21 -4.14
CA ILE A 60 4.98 -4.51 -5.24
C ILE A 60 3.56 -4.13 -4.81
N LEU A 61 3.30 -2.83 -4.72
CA LEU A 61 1.94 -2.31 -4.58
C LEU A 61 1.41 -1.96 -5.97
N THR A 62 0.33 -2.60 -6.39
CA THR A 62 -0.32 -2.36 -7.69
C THR A 62 -1.80 -2.72 -7.64
N PHE A 63 -2.60 -2.08 -8.50
CA PHE A 63 -4.01 -2.41 -8.72
C PHE A 63 -4.22 -3.26 -9.99
N ALA A 64 -3.17 -3.46 -10.78
CA ALA A 64 -3.22 -4.18 -12.04
C ALA A 64 -2.83 -5.66 -11.87
N PRO A 65 -3.37 -6.56 -12.71
CA PRO A 65 -3.00 -7.96 -12.70
C PRO A 65 -1.52 -8.14 -13.06
N LEU A 66 -0.83 -8.94 -12.25
CA LEU A 66 0.59 -9.25 -12.40
C LEU A 66 0.79 -10.62 -13.05
N SER A 67 1.94 -10.80 -13.69
CA SER A 67 2.40 -12.12 -14.14
C SER A 67 2.64 -13.06 -12.95
N PRO A 68 2.35 -14.37 -13.07
CA PRO A 68 2.58 -15.34 -11.99
C PRO A 68 4.00 -15.34 -11.42
N ALA A 69 5.00 -15.02 -12.24
CA ALA A 69 6.41 -15.01 -11.83
C ALA A 69 6.76 -13.98 -10.74
N ILE A 70 5.96 -12.92 -10.60
CA ILE A 70 6.18 -11.84 -9.62
C ILE A 70 4.97 -11.63 -8.69
N ALA A 71 3.94 -12.46 -8.82
CA ALA A 71 2.73 -12.37 -8.02
C ALA A 71 3.00 -12.59 -6.51
N SER A 72 4.01 -13.39 -6.16
CA SER A 72 4.43 -13.62 -4.77
C SER A 72 5.00 -12.37 -4.09
N MET A 73 5.41 -11.36 -4.84
CA MET A 73 5.95 -10.10 -4.30
C MET A 73 4.86 -9.03 -4.12
N ALA A 74 3.63 -9.31 -4.55
CA ALA A 74 2.54 -8.36 -4.52
C ALA A 74 2.03 -8.16 -3.09
N VAL A 75 1.74 -6.90 -2.74
CA VAL A 75 0.99 -6.57 -1.54
C VAL A 75 -0.47 -6.97 -1.76
N THR A 76 -1.03 -7.72 -0.81
CA THR A 76 -2.44 -8.14 -0.86
C THR A 76 -3.24 -7.51 0.29
N SER A 77 -4.56 -7.55 0.19
CA SER A 77 -5.44 -7.02 1.24
C SER A 77 -5.35 -7.83 2.54
N GLU A 78 -5.01 -9.12 2.45
CA GLU A 78 -4.81 -10.04 3.59
C GLU A 78 -3.45 -9.83 4.27
N ALA A 79 -2.45 -9.37 3.51
CA ALA A 79 -1.11 -9.07 4.00
C ALA A 79 -0.72 -7.62 3.64
N PRO A 80 -1.37 -6.61 4.26
CA PRO A 80 -1.11 -5.23 3.93
C PRO A 80 0.27 -4.79 4.39
N THR A 81 0.89 -3.92 3.60
CA THR A 81 2.21 -3.35 3.91
C THR A 81 2.08 -1.99 4.58
N LYS A 82 3.20 -1.41 4.99
CA LYS A 82 3.24 -0.09 5.65
C LYS A 82 4.02 0.90 4.80
N SER A 83 3.45 2.08 4.61
CA SER A 83 4.14 3.23 4.05
C SER A 83 3.95 4.43 4.97
N LEU A 84 5.05 5.03 5.43
CA LEU A 84 5.04 6.20 6.32
C LEU A 84 4.15 6.06 7.57
N GLY A 85 4.07 4.84 8.12
CA GLY A 85 3.25 4.55 9.31
C GLY A 85 1.77 4.28 9.04
N ILE A 86 1.34 4.26 7.78
CA ILE A 86 -0.03 3.97 7.35
C ILE A 86 -0.08 2.59 6.68
N LEU A 87 -1.17 1.84 6.90
CA LEU A 87 -1.41 0.60 6.17
C LEU A 87 -1.82 0.88 4.72
N VAL A 88 -1.21 0.14 3.80
CA VAL A 88 -1.46 0.24 2.37
C VAL A 88 -1.58 -1.15 1.77
N ALA A 89 -2.65 -1.37 1.02
CA ALA A 89 -2.87 -2.54 0.19
C ALA A 89 -3.96 -2.24 -0.84
N PRO A 90 -3.97 -2.96 -1.98
CA PRO A 90 -5.05 -2.84 -2.94
C PRO A 90 -6.40 -3.11 -2.26
N ASN A 91 -7.42 -2.30 -2.59
CA ASN A 91 -8.80 -2.46 -2.10
C ASN A 91 -8.97 -2.47 -0.56
N LEU A 92 -7.98 -2.03 0.21
CA LEU A 92 -8.09 -1.96 1.66
C LEU A 92 -9.06 -0.85 2.07
N SER A 93 -10.07 -1.19 2.88
CA SER A 93 -11.13 -0.25 3.26
C SER A 93 -10.59 0.95 4.07
N PRO A 94 -11.20 2.14 3.95
CA PRO A 94 -10.82 3.31 4.75
C PRO A 94 -10.87 3.05 6.26
N ARG A 95 -11.85 2.26 6.69
CA ARG A 95 -12.00 1.85 8.09
C ARG A 95 -10.82 1.01 8.59
N ALA A 96 -10.34 0.05 7.81
CA ALA A 96 -9.20 -0.78 8.21
C ALA A 96 -7.92 0.06 8.39
N ARG A 97 -7.70 1.04 7.51
CA ARG A 97 -6.57 1.99 7.59
C ARG A 97 -6.67 2.86 8.83
N PHE A 98 -7.85 3.44 9.06
CA PHE A 98 -8.11 4.26 10.22
C PHE A 98 -7.92 3.49 11.53
N ASN A 99 -8.51 2.30 11.65
CA ASN A 99 -8.41 1.48 12.86
C ASN A 99 -6.96 1.19 13.22
N TYR A 100 -6.11 0.84 12.25
CA TYR A 100 -4.69 0.59 12.52
C TYR A 100 -3.97 1.81 13.12
N VAL A 101 -4.20 3.01 12.56
CA VAL A 101 -3.60 4.25 13.08
C VAL A 101 -4.18 4.60 14.44
N PHE A 102 -5.49 4.45 14.60
CA PHE A 102 -6.19 4.78 15.83
C PHE A 102 -5.80 3.85 16.99
N GLU A 103 -5.73 2.54 16.77
CA GLU A 103 -5.26 1.56 17.77
C GLU A 103 -3.82 1.84 18.19
N ARG A 104 -2.94 2.18 17.24
CA ARG A 104 -1.56 2.62 17.53
C ARG A 104 -1.53 3.87 18.40
N PHE A 105 -2.38 4.84 18.11
CA PHE A 105 -2.49 6.07 18.88
C PHE A 105 -2.99 5.80 20.30
N VAL A 106 -4.08 5.04 20.44
CA VAL A 106 -4.63 4.64 21.75
C VAL A 106 -3.58 3.86 22.55
N SER A 107 -2.93 2.88 21.94
CA SER A 107 -1.86 2.10 22.58
C SER A 107 -0.74 2.98 23.10
N ARG A 108 -0.37 4.05 22.40
CA ARG A 108 0.66 4.99 22.87
C ARG A 108 0.19 5.85 24.04
N LEU A 109 -1.09 6.20 24.09
CA LEU A 109 -1.67 6.94 25.21
C LEU A 109 -1.85 6.07 26.46
N SER A 110 -2.16 4.79 26.29
CA SER A 110 -2.32 3.83 27.41
C SER A 110 -1.01 3.41 28.07
N LEU A 111 0.14 3.84 27.53
CA LEU A 111 1.46 3.63 28.16
C LEU A 111 1.80 4.69 29.22
N TRP A 112 0.89 5.63 29.47
CA TRP A 112 0.99 6.69 30.48
C TRP A 112 -0.06 6.51 31.57
#